data_AF-A0A239MC68-F1
#
_entry.id   AF-A0A239MC68-F1
#
_cell.length_a   1.000
_cell.length_b   1.000
_cell.length_c   1.000
_cell.angle_alpha   90.00
_cell.angle_beta   90.00
_cell.angle_gamma   90.00
#
_symmetry.space_group_name_H-M   'P 1'
#
loop_
_entity.id
_entity.type
_entity.pdbx_description
1 polymer ?
#
loop_
_entity_poly.entity_id
_entity_poly.type
_entity_poly.pdbx_seq_one_letter_code
_entity_poly.pdbx_strand_id
1 'polypeptide(L)'
;MQEISGTLRGVIEVENSCFYIADEILDDQVSSIPRTGGLLLPGVGAMAIGTVVRDGFVLVEVDAYSSEPPPHTSHAVTESVEQSSYTTYFGSQRLAAGTLGECFGELAAVLTPAGTRTVHVRAAREVFPPKTLTQVFINPYTTFSELAVGERYRLQIWSEPATSSDTGSRSTAGSSADYTGKDNADFDSFGLQPGSTLK
;
A
#
# COMPACT_ATOMS: atom_id res chain seq x y z
N MET A 1 19.77 3.01 -18.33
CA MET A 1 18.74 3.63 -17.47
C MET A 1 17.56 2.69 -17.56
N GLN A 2 17.32 1.88 -16.52
CA GLN A 2 16.36 0.78 -16.58
C GLN A 2 15.01 1.34 -16.12
N GLU A 3 14.09 1.52 -17.07
CA GLU A 3 12.67 1.55 -16.78
C GLU A 3 12.31 0.22 -16.10
N ILE A 4 11.55 0.26 -15.01
CA ILE A 4 10.83 -0.94 -14.56
C ILE A 4 9.63 -1.08 -15.52
N SER A 5 9.91 -1.55 -16.74
CA SER A 5 8.92 -1.72 -17.81
C SER A 5 8.18 -3.06 -17.66
N GLY A 6 7.54 -3.28 -16.51
CA GLY A 6 6.74 -4.47 -16.26
C GLY A 6 5.77 -4.29 -15.10
N THR A 7 4.50 -4.67 -15.33
CA THR A 7 3.49 -4.75 -14.28
C THR A 7 3.88 -5.84 -13.29
N LEU A 8 4.16 -5.46 -12.04
CA LEU A 8 4.39 -6.41 -10.95
C LEU A 8 3.05 -6.94 -10.49
N ARG A 9 2.94 -8.24 -10.24
CA ARG A 9 1.69 -8.81 -9.76
C ARG A 9 1.90 -9.86 -8.68
N GLY A 10 0.93 -9.95 -7.79
CA GLY A 10 0.96 -10.98 -6.77
C GLY A 10 -0.23 -10.91 -5.83
N VAL A 11 -0.12 -11.69 -4.77
CA VAL A 11 -1.05 -11.69 -3.65
C VAL A 11 -0.31 -11.11 -2.45
N ILE A 12 -0.96 -10.18 -1.76
CA ILE A 12 -0.45 -9.58 -0.53
C ILE A 12 -1.31 -10.00 0.64
N GLU A 13 -0.67 -10.27 1.77
CA GLU A 13 -1.36 -10.47 3.03
C GLU A 13 -1.81 -9.11 3.59
N VAL A 14 -3.07 -9.08 4.01
CA VAL A 14 -3.72 -7.94 4.62
C VAL A 14 -3.94 -8.28 6.07
N GLU A 15 -3.51 -7.38 6.93
CA GLU A 15 -3.82 -7.39 8.35
C GLU A 15 -4.48 -6.06 8.66
N ASN A 16 -5.50 -6.09 9.52
CA ASN A 16 -6.13 -4.86 10.00
C ASN A 16 -6.63 -3.95 8.87
N SER A 17 -7.25 -4.52 7.84
CA SER A 17 -7.89 -3.84 6.72
C SER A 17 -6.99 -2.91 5.89
N CYS A 18 -5.68 -3.14 5.88
CA CYS A 18 -4.76 -2.39 5.04
C CYS A 18 -3.51 -3.16 4.65
N PHE A 19 -2.87 -2.67 3.59
CA PHE A 19 -1.49 -2.97 3.23
C PHE A 19 -0.81 -1.65 2.87
N TYR A 20 0.50 -1.65 2.65
CA TYR A 20 1.27 -0.42 2.65
C TYR A 20 2.18 -0.30 1.43
N ILE A 21 2.48 0.95 1.07
CA ILE A 21 3.71 1.31 0.38
C ILE A 21 4.57 2.03 1.40
N ALA A 22 5.78 1.56 1.64
CA ALA A 22 6.65 2.11 2.68
C ALA A 22 8.10 2.22 2.23
N ASP A 23 8.83 3.09 2.89
CA ASP A 23 10.28 3.18 2.76
C ASP A 23 10.94 1.98 3.46
N GLU A 24 11.96 1.40 2.83
CA GLU A 24 12.70 0.25 3.39
C GLU A 24 13.48 0.60 4.67
N ILE A 25 13.82 1.87 4.88
CA ILE A 25 14.80 2.29 5.89
C ILE A 25 14.18 3.08 7.05
N LEU A 26 12.96 3.61 6.90
CA LEU A 26 12.34 4.43 7.94
C LEU A 26 11.68 3.56 9.02
N ASP A 27 12.11 3.74 10.26
CA ASP A 27 11.43 3.17 11.43
C ASP A 27 10.15 3.96 11.77
N ASP A 28 9.14 3.27 12.33
CA ASP A 28 7.90 3.84 12.86
C ASP A 28 7.04 4.68 11.88
N GLN A 29 7.01 4.30 10.60
CA GLN A 29 6.22 5.01 9.58
C GLN A 29 4.71 4.93 9.83
N VAL A 30 4.22 3.81 10.39
CA VAL A 30 2.79 3.54 10.58
C VAL A 30 2.16 4.53 11.56
N SER A 31 2.89 5.01 12.57
CA SER A 31 2.36 5.94 13.58
C SER A 31 1.96 7.30 13.00
N SER A 32 2.54 7.66 11.85
CA SER A 32 2.25 8.89 11.12
C SER A 32 1.01 8.81 10.22
N ILE A 33 0.50 7.59 9.94
CA ILE A 33 -0.61 7.37 9.02
C ILE A 33 -1.94 7.66 9.74
N PRO A 34 -2.84 8.48 9.16
CA PRO A 34 -4.16 8.71 9.72
C PRO A 34 -4.95 7.41 9.87
N ARG A 35 -5.65 7.24 11.00
CA ARG A 35 -6.43 6.01 11.28
C ARG A 35 -7.77 5.92 10.55
N THR A 36 -8.21 7.01 9.92
CA THR A 36 -9.50 7.10 9.24
C THR A 36 -9.36 7.90 7.96
N GLY A 37 -10.00 7.45 6.88
CA GLY A 37 -10.07 8.20 5.63
C GLY A 37 -10.54 7.33 4.47
N GLY A 38 -10.11 7.70 3.26
CA GLY A 38 -10.44 7.02 2.01
C GLY A 38 -9.62 5.75 1.77
N LEU A 39 -9.50 5.39 0.50
CA LEU A 39 -8.69 4.26 0.04
C LEU A 39 -7.20 4.50 0.28
N LEU A 40 -6.73 5.74 0.15
CA LEU A 40 -5.32 6.11 0.28
C LEU A 40 -5.09 7.02 1.48
N LEU A 41 -4.27 6.56 2.41
CA LEU A 41 -3.98 7.26 3.66
C LEU A 41 -2.49 7.60 3.71
N PRO A 42 -2.10 8.82 3.28
CA PRO A 42 -0.70 9.22 3.28
C PRO A 42 -0.21 9.47 4.71
N GLY A 43 0.96 8.94 5.03
CA GLY A 43 1.76 9.30 6.20
C GLY A 43 3.10 9.92 5.78
N VAL A 44 4.07 9.89 6.69
CA VAL A 44 5.46 10.31 6.41
C VAL A 44 6.27 9.09 5.99
N GLY A 45 6.77 9.09 4.76
CA GLY A 45 7.56 7.98 4.22
C GLY A 45 6.78 6.73 3.81
N ALA A 46 5.50 6.64 4.19
CA ALA A 46 4.61 5.54 3.82
C ALA A 46 3.19 6.02 3.46
N MET A 47 2.44 5.11 2.85
CA MET A 47 1.02 5.23 2.59
C MET A 47 0.33 3.91 2.91
N ALA A 48 -0.77 3.96 3.68
CA ALA A 48 -1.66 2.82 3.81
C ALA A 48 -2.69 2.81 2.68
N ILE A 49 -2.97 1.62 2.17
CA ILE A 49 -3.99 1.34 1.16
C ILE A 49 -5.07 0.51 1.85
N GLY A 50 -6.23 1.13 2.05
CA GLY A 50 -7.35 0.54 2.77
C GLY A 50 -8.07 -0.54 1.95
N THR A 51 -8.55 -1.57 2.64
CA THR A 51 -9.29 -2.70 2.05
C THR A 51 -10.53 -3.03 2.86
N VAL A 52 -11.52 -3.70 2.26
CA VAL A 52 -12.69 -4.18 3.01
C VAL A 52 -12.45 -5.58 3.60
N VAL A 53 -11.40 -6.28 3.16
CA VAL A 53 -10.88 -7.48 3.84
C VAL A 53 -10.23 -7.07 5.16
N ARG A 54 -10.78 -7.51 6.30
CA ARG A 54 -10.20 -7.26 7.62
C ARG A 54 -8.83 -7.92 7.77
N ASP A 55 -8.79 -9.24 7.69
CA ASP A 55 -7.58 -10.04 7.70
C ASP A 55 -7.70 -11.08 6.60
N GLY A 56 -6.68 -11.23 5.77
CA GLY A 56 -6.75 -12.14 4.62
C GLY A 56 -5.81 -11.73 3.50
N PHE A 57 -6.27 -11.84 2.26
CA PHE A 57 -5.42 -11.69 1.08
C PHE A 57 -6.13 -10.93 -0.04
N VAL A 58 -5.38 -10.09 -0.75
CA VAL A 58 -5.87 -9.36 -1.92
C VAL A 58 -4.91 -9.50 -3.09
N LEU A 59 -5.44 -9.36 -4.30
CA LEU A 59 -4.64 -9.31 -5.52
C LEU A 59 -4.12 -7.89 -5.74
N VAL A 60 -2.85 -7.76 -6.10
CA VAL A 60 -2.23 -6.47 -6.40
C VAL A 60 -1.53 -6.55 -7.75
N GLU A 61 -1.79 -5.55 -8.60
CA GLU A 61 -1.11 -5.27 -9.85
C GLU A 61 -0.49 -3.86 -9.71
N VAL A 62 0.81 -3.73 -9.96
CA VAL A 62 1.54 -2.46 -9.81
C VAL A 62 2.26 -2.10 -11.10
N ASP A 63 1.98 -0.91 -11.59
CA ASP A 63 2.75 -0.23 -12.63
C ASP A 63 3.58 0.89 -11.99
N ALA A 64 4.90 0.76 -11.99
CA ALA A 64 5.82 1.72 -11.40
C ALA A 64 6.54 2.55 -12.47
N TYR A 65 6.54 3.87 -12.30
CA TYR A 65 7.11 4.84 -13.24
C TYR A 65 8.17 5.71 -12.54
N SER A 66 9.25 5.99 -13.24
CA SER A 66 10.45 6.61 -12.65
C SER A 66 10.34 8.12 -12.42
N SER A 67 9.54 8.83 -13.23
CA SER A 67 9.47 10.30 -13.17
C SER A 67 8.25 10.96 -13.80
N GLU A 68 7.43 10.25 -14.59
CA GLU A 68 6.29 10.86 -15.29
C GLU A 68 4.95 10.32 -14.77
N PRO A 69 3.92 11.17 -14.68
CA PRO A 69 2.58 10.72 -14.35
C PRO A 69 2.09 9.78 -15.45
N PRO A 70 1.59 8.59 -15.07
CA PRO A 70 1.13 7.63 -16.04
C PRO A 70 -0.16 8.08 -16.72
N PRO A 71 -0.41 7.61 -17.96
CA PRO A 71 -1.66 7.89 -18.63
C PRO A 71 -2.83 7.40 -17.77
N HIS A 72 -3.94 8.14 -17.82
CA HIS A 72 -5.18 7.69 -17.19
C HIS A 72 -5.60 6.35 -17.80
N THR A 73 -5.74 5.33 -16.95
CA THR A 73 -6.28 4.03 -17.34
C THR A 73 -7.79 4.10 -17.40
N SER A 74 -8.39 3.44 -18.40
CA SER A 74 -9.84 3.25 -18.44
C SER A 74 -10.22 2.20 -17.40
N HIS A 75 -10.72 2.66 -16.26
CA HIS A 75 -11.20 1.78 -15.20
C HIS A 75 -12.63 1.31 -15.49
N ALA A 76 -12.99 0.10 -15.06
CA ALA A 76 -14.39 -0.32 -15.11
C ALA A 76 -15.23 0.61 -14.22
N VAL A 77 -16.51 0.82 -14.58
CA VAL A 77 -17.42 1.75 -13.87
C VAL A 77 -17.58 1.40 -12.38
N THR A 78 -17.31 0.16 -12.00
CA THR A 78 -17.41 -0.34 -10.63
C THR A 78 -16.15 -0.14 -9.79
N GLU A 79 -15.05 0.34 -10.37
CA GLU A 79 -13.79 0.54 -9.66
C GLU A 79 -13.82 1.87 -8.89
N SER A 80 -13.51 1.86 -7.60
CA SER A 80 -13.26 3.09 -6.85
C SER A 80 -11.83 3.53 -7.11
N VAL A 81 -11.65 4.72 -7.71
CA VAL A 81 -10.34 5.27 -8.05
C VAL A 81 -10.02 6.43 -7.13
N GLU A 82 -8.86 6.37 -6.48
CA GLU A 82 -8.34 7.43 -5.63
C GLU A 82 -6.89 7.74 -6.02
N GLN A 83 -6.47 8.98 -5.83
CA GLN A 83 -5.09 9.40 -6.03
C GLN A 83 -4.65 10.23 -4.84
N SER A 84 -3.46 9.93 -4.33
CA SER A 84 -2.86 10.65 -3.21
C SER A 84 -1.33 10.67 -3.35
N SER A 85 -0.68 11.52 -2.57
CA SER A 85 0.77 11.69 -2.59
C SER A 85 1.32 11.90 -1.19
N TYR A 86 2.56 11.48 -0.99
CA TYR A 86 3.29 11.67 0.26
C TYR A 86 4.78 11.89 -0.03
N THR A 87 5.51 12.40 0.97
CA THR A 87 6.95 12.64 0.85
C THR A 87 7.72 11.56 1.59
N THR A 88 8.79 11.08 0.97
CA THR A 88 9.83 10.26 1.60
C THR A 88 11.17 10.99 1.57
N TYR A 89 11.99 10.78 2.61
CA TYR A 89 13.34 11.34 2.71
C TYR A 89 14.41 10.43 2.12
N PHE A 90 14.23 9.10 2.14
CA PHE A 90 15.23 8.13 1.70
C PHE A 90 14.89 7.49 0.36
N GLY A 91 13.62 7.38 -0.01
CA GLY A 91 13.18 6.82 -1.29
C GLY A 91 12.98 5.32 -1.22
N SER A 92 13.29 4.60 -2.31
CA SER A 92 13.31 3.12 -2.32
C SER A 92 12.02 2.45 -1.80
N GLN A 93 10.85 2.99 -2.19
CA GLN A 93 9.56 2.50 -1.72
C GLN A 93 9.32 1.06 -2.16
N ARG A 94 8.67 0.26 -1.31
CA ARG A 94 8.26 -1.12 -1.58
C ARG A 94 6.83 -1.34 -1.11
N LEU A 95 6.18 -2.38 -1.64
CA LEU A 95 4.96 -2.88 -1.02
C LEU A 95 5.31 -3.62 0.27
N ALA A 96 4.46 -3.44 1.28
CA ALA A 96 4.57 -4.14 2.55
C ALA A 96 3.20 -4.71 2.98
N ALA A 97 3.24 -5.95 3.47
CA ALA A 97 2.08 -6.73 3.91
C ALA A 97 1.82 -6.53 5.40
N GLY A 98 0.57 -6.51 5.84
CA GLY A 98 0.21 -6.29 7.26
C GLY A 98 0.96 -5.10 7.87
N THR A 99 1.39 -5.18 9.13
CA THR A 99 2.09 -4.07 9.83
C THR A 99 3.55 -3.87 9.35
N LEU A 100 3.77 -3.68 8.05
CA LEU A 100 5.04 -3.52 7.35
C LEU A 100 5.91 -4.78 7.18
N GLY A 101 5.28 -5.95 7.11
CA GLY A 101 5.93 -7.20 6.71
C GLY A 101 6.43 -7.19 5.27
N GLU A 102 7.46 -7.97 4.99
CA GLU A 102 8.05 -8.07 3.65
C GLU A 102 7.09 -8.73 2.66
N CYS A 103 6.96 -8.13 1.47
CA CYS A 103 6.40 -8.82 0.32
C CYS A 103 7.47 -9.72 -0.34
N PHE A 104 7.03 -10.74 -1.06
CA PHE A 104 7.93 -11.68 -1.75
C PHE A 104 7.66 -11.73 -3.26
N GLY A 105 8.58 -12.34 -4.00
CA GLY A 105 8.49 -12.45 -5.46
C GLY A 105 8.58 -11.09 -6.15
N GLU A 106 7.74 -10.86 -7.15
CA GLU A 106 7.70 -9.60 -7.91
C GLU A 106 7.32 -8.40 -7.04
N LEU A 107 6.44 -8.60 -6.04
CA LEU A 107 5.97 -7.53 -5.15
C LEU A 107 7.05 -7.04 -4.18
N ALA A 108 8.16 -7.77 -4.04
CA ALA A 108 9.31 -7.34 -3.25
C ALA A 108 10.12 -6.23 -3.94
N ALA A 109 9.87 -5.93 -5.22
CA ALA A 109 10.68 -4.98 -5.98
C ALA A 109 10.63 -3.56 -5.42
N VAL A 110 11.74 -2.83 -5.60
CA VAL A 110 11.81 -1.39 -5.31
C VAL A 110 11.03 -0.63 -6.38
N LEU A 111 10.06 0.16 -5.94
CA LEU A 111 9.07 0.85 -6.79
C LEU A 111 9.50 2.26 -7.19
N THR A 112 10.33 2.91 -6.36
CA THR A 112 10.83 4.27 -6.62
C THR A 112 12.33 4.33 -6.43
N PRO A 113 13.07 5.18 -7.17
CA PRO A 113 14.49 5.37 -6.90
C PRO A 113 14.76 5.90 -5.49
N ALA A 114 16.00 5.74 -5.03
CA ALA A 114 16.46 6.34 -3.77
C ALA A 114 16.49 7.89 -3.82
N GLY A 115 16.55 8.50 -2.64
CA GLY A 115 16.59 9.94 -2.40
C GLY A 115 15.24 10.54 -2.00
N THR A 116 15.29 11.79 -1.55
CA THR A 116 14.09 12.54 -1.14
C THR A 116 13.17 12.79 -2.32
N ARG A 117 11.93 12.31 -2.21
CA ARG A 117 10.96 12.28 -3.31
C ARG A 117 9.55 12.55 -2.83
N THR A 118 8.74 13.13 -3.71
CA THR A 118 7.28 13.08 -3.61
C THR A 118 6.82 11.86 -4.39
N VAL A 119 6.18 10.92 -3.69
CA VAL A 119 5.64 9.69 -4.24
C VAL A 119 4.16 9.89 -4.45
N HIS A 120 3.71 9.57 -5.66
CA HIS A 120 2.33 9.67 -6.08
C HIS A 120 1.79 8.27 -6.32
N VAL A 121 0.59 8.01 -5.81
CA VAL A 121 -0.08 6.73 -5.92
C VAL A 121 -1.48 6.99 -6.46
N ARG A 122 -1.81 6.33 -7.56
CA ARG A 122 -3.18 6.18 -8.04
C ARG A 122 -3.58 4.73 -7.83
N ALA A 123 -4.67 4.52 -7.10
CA ALA A 123 -5.19 3.19 -6.82
C ALA A 123 -6.61 3.06 -7.37
N ALA A 124 -6.85 1.97 -8.08
CA ALA A 124 -8.19 1.51 -8.43
C ALA A 124 -8.47 0.20 -7.73
N ARG A 125 -9.58 0.14 -7.00
CA ARG A 125 -10.04 -1.05 -6.30
C ARG A 125 -11.24 -1.66 -6.99
N GLU A 126 -11.15 -2.95 -7.26
CA GLU A 126 -12.23 -3.80 -7.77
C GLU A 126 -12.64 -4.80 -6.68
N VAL A 127 -13.91 -4.78 -6.29
CA VAL A 127 -14.50 -5.77 -5.37
C VAL A 127 -15.36 -6.73 -6.18
N PHE A 128 -15.14 -8.03 -6.03
CA PHE A 128 -15.84 -9.08 -6.77
C PHE A 128 -16.24 -10.25 -5.87
N PRO A 129 -17.22 -11.08 -6.28
CA PRO A 129 -17.56 -12.30 -5.53
C PRO A 129 -16.31 -13.16 -5.32
N PRO A 130 -16.09 -13.74 -4.12
CA PRO A 130 -14.87 -14.48 -3.81
C PRO A 130 -14.49 -15.49 -4.89
N LYS A 131 -13.25 -15.43 -5.36
CA LYS A 131 -12.66 -16.35 -6.34
C LYS A 131 -11.57 -17.16 -5.67
N THR A 132 -11.57 -18.46 -5.90
CA THR A 132 -10.51 -19.36 -5.45
C THR A 132 -9.38 -19.36 -6.47
N LEU A 133 -8.21 -18.92 -6.04
CA LEU A 133 -6.94 -19.10 -6.74
C LEU A 133 -6.34 -20.44 -6.32
N THR A 134 -5.62 -21.10 -7.23
CA THR A 134 -4.94 -22.37 -6.95
C THR A 134 -3.43 -22.19 -7.00
N GLN A 135 -2.71 -22.98 -6.19
CA GLN A 135 -1.23 -23.01 -6.14
C GLN A 135 -0.61 -21.61 -5.93
N VAL A 136 -1.10 -20.89 -4.92
CA VAL A 136 -0.64 -19.52 -4.63
C VAL A 136 0.58 -19.58 -3.73
N PHE A 137 1.69 -19.05 -4.24
CA PHE A 137 2.90 -18.79 -3.45
C PHE A 137 2.82 -17.39 -2.82
N ILE A 138 2.94 -17.31 -1.49
CA ILE A 138 2.98 -16.03 -0.76
C ILE A 138 4.39 -15.71 -0.31
N ASN A 139 5.08 -16.68 0.30
CA ASN A 139 6.44 -16.53 0.79
C ASN A 139 7.16 -17.90 0.84
N PRO A 140 8.48 -17.96 1.10
CA PRO A 140 9.25 -19.23 1.11
C PRO A 140 8.73 -20.30 2.07
N TYR A 141 7.95 -19.91 3.08
CA TYR A 141 7.39 -20.77 4.12
C TYR A 141 5.89 -21.04 3.93
N THR A 142 5.22 -20.34 3.02
CA THR A 142 3.75 -20.35 2.88
C THR A 142 3.35 -20.45 1.42
N THR A 143 2.77 -21.60 1.07
CA THR A 143 2.12 -21.86 -0.21
C THR A 143 0.73 -22.43 0.06
N PHE A 144 -0.28 -21.88 -0.60
CA PHE A 144 -1.66 -22.33 -0.51
C PHE A 144 -2.02 -23.18 -1.73
N SER A 145 -2.59 -24.36 -1.49
CA SER A 145 -3.20 -25.15 -2.56
C SER A 145 -4.40 -24.43 -3.16
N GLU A 146 -5.21 -23.80 -2.30
CA GLU A 146 -6.37 -22.97 -2.65
C GLU A 146 -6.39 -21.74 -1.75
N LEU A 147 -6.67 -20.58 -2.34
CA LEU A 147 -6.78 -19.30 -1.64
C LEU A 147 -7.97 -18.49 -2.16
N ALA A 148 -8.89 -18.11 -1.29
CA ALA A 148 -10.01 -17.26 -1.67
C ALA A 148 -9.60 -15.78 -1.61
N VAL A 149 -9.89 -15.03 -2.68
CA VAL A 149 -9.70 -13.57 -2.74
C VAL A 149 -10.98 -12.90 -3.28
N GLY A 150 -11.32 -11.74 -2.74
CA GLY A 150 -12.51 -10.97 -3.16
C GLY A 150 -12.21 -9.56 -3.67
N GLU A 151 -10.94 -9.17 -3.66
CA GLU A 151 -10.52 -7.82 -4.05
C GLU A 151 -9.28 -7.85 -4.93
N ARG A 152 -9.20 -6.88 -5.83
CA ARG A 152 -8.03 -6.58 -6.66
C ARG A 152 -7.74 -5.09 -6.61
N TYR A 153 -6.46 -4.77 -6.50
CA TYR A 153 -5.92 -3.42 -6.53
C TYR A 153 -5.04 -3.25 -7.76
N ARG A 154 -5.31 -2.22 -8.55
CA ARG A 154 -4.40 -1.74 -9.59
C ARG A 154 -3.78 -0.45 -9.13
N LEU A 155 -2.46 -0.46 -8.95
CA LEU A 155 -1.69 0.66 -8.45
C LEU A 155 -0.83 1.21 -9.59
N GLN A 156 -0.91 2.51 -9.79
CA GLN A 156 0.08 3.24 -10.59
C GLN A 156 0.90 4.11 -9.63
N ILE A 157 2.21 3.91 -9.62
CA ILE A 157 3.12 4.58 -8.69
C ILE A 157 4.15 5.34 -9.49
N TRP A 158 4.33 6.63 -9.20
CA TRP A 158 5.41 7.42 -9.77
C TRP A 158 6.02 8.34 -8.72
N SER A 159 7.21 8.85 -8.98
CA SER A 159 7.88 9.74 -8.04
C SER A 159 8.65 10.84 -8.74
N GLU A 160 8.66 12.01 -8.13
CA GLU A 160 9.45 13.16 -8.57
C GLU A 160 10.40 13.61 -7.45
N PRO A 161 11.54 14.24 -7.77
CA PRO A 161 12.40 14.84 -6.76
C PRO A 161 11.58 15.80 -5.90
N ALA A 162 11.70 15.70 -4.57
CA ALA A 162 11.01 16.63 -3.69
C ALA A 162 11.56 18.05 -3.93
N THR A 163 10.69 19.00 -4.26
CA THR A 163 11.07 20.40 -4.34
C THR A 163 11.33 20.90 -2.92
N SER A 164 12.56 21.38 -2.66
CA SER A 164 12.97 21.89 -1.36
C SER A 164 12.23 23.19 -1.03
N SER A 165 11.02 23.11 -0.50
CA SER A 165 10.31 24.26 0.05
C SER A 165 9.67 24.01 1.41
N ASP A 166 9.85 22.84 2.01
CA ASP A 166 9.36 22.56 3.36
C ASP A 166 10.43 21.91 4.24
N THR A 167 11.37 22.75 4.70
CA THR A 167 12.16 22.46 5.90
C THR A 167 11.28 22.65 7.13
N GLY A 168 10.26 21.79 7.29
CA GLY A 168 9.54 21.62 8.54
C GLY A 168 10.51 21.06 9.59
N SER A 169 10.69 21.81 10.68
CA SER A 169 11.69 21.53 11.70
C SER A 169 11.64 20.10 12.23
N ARG A 170 12.74 19.38 11.98
CA ARG A 170 13.12 18.11 12.60
C ARG A 170 13.00 18.21 14.12
N SER A 171 11.94 17.64 14.68
CA SER A 171 11.86 17.36 16.12
C SER A 171 12.24 15.91 16.35
N THR A 172 13.52 15.69 16.59
CA THR A 172 14.00 14.51 17.35
C THR A 172 13.52 14.65 18.79
N ALA A 173 12.43 13.99 19.14
CA ALA A 173 11.99 13.72 20.50
C ALA A 173 11.16 12.42 20.45
N GLY A 174 11.43 11.36 21.20
CA GLY A 174 12.39 11.09 22.24
C GLY A 174 12.23 9.60 22.62
N SER A 175 13.32 9.01 23.08
CA SER A 175 13.43 7.63 23.54
C SER A 175 12.39 7.23 24.61
N SER A 176 11.98 5.95 24.57
CA SER A 176 11.53 5.11 25.70
C SER A 176 10.19 5.44 26.37
N ALA A 177 9.17 4.61 26.11
CA ALA A 177 8.20 4.21 27.13
C ALA A 177 7.53 2.86 26.78
N ASP A 178 7.89 1.85 27.56
CA ASP A 178 7.13 0.65 27.95
C ASP A 178 5.85 0.30 27.16
N TYR A 179 6.00 -0.66 26.25
CA TYR A 179 4.88 -1.38 25.64
C TYR A 179 4.27 -2.35 26.66
N THR A 180 3.36 -1.85 27.50
CA THR A 180 2.46 -2.71 28.27
C THR A 180 1.21 -2.95 27.43
N GLY A 181 0.97 -4.23 27.08
CA GLY A 181 -0.15 -4.67 26.27
C GLY A 181 -1.47 -4.06 26.74
N LYS A 182 -2.08 -3.28 25.86
CA LYS A 182 -3.47 -2.83 25.97
C LYS A 182 -4.12 -2.93 24.60
N ASP A 183 -4.86 -4.01 24.45
CA ASP A 183 -6.10 -4.13 23.69
C ASP A 183 -6.14 -3.49 22.29
N ASN A 184 -5.75 -4.27 21.29
CA ASN A 184 -5.92 -4.02 19.84
C ASN A 184 -7.41 -4.09 19.39
N ALA A 185 -8.36 -3.75 20.26
CA ALA A 185 -9.79 -3.92 19.98
C ALA A 185 -10.40 -2.78 19.13
N ASP A 186 -9.66 -1.69 18.88
CA ASP A 186 -10.18 -0.49 18.20
C ASP A 186 -9.86 -0.43 16.68
N PHE A 187 -9.47 -1.56 16.06
CA PHE A 187 -9.10 -1.63 14.62
C PHE A 187 -10.27 -1.84 13.65
N ASP A 188 -11.52 -1.66 14.09
CA ASP A 188 -12.70 -2.23 13.41
C ASP A 188 -13.42 -1.33 12.38
N SER A 189 -12.87 -0.19 11.96
CA SER A 189 -13.54 0.57 10.89
C SER A 189 -12.64 1.56 10.15
N PHE A 190 -11.98 1.07 9.10
CA PHE A 190 -11.78 1.92 7.92
C PHE A 190 -13.17 2.11 7.31
N GLY A 191 -13.65 3.34 7.20
CA GLY A 191 -15.03 3.71 6.80
C GLY A 191 -15.45 3.31 5.37
N LEU A 192 -14.83 2.27 4.81
CA LEU A 192 -15.11 1.66 3.52
C LEU A 192 -16.35 0.79 3.66
N GLN A 193 -17.53 1.38 3.48
CA GLN A 193 -18.75 0.59 3.39
C GLN A 193 -18.72 -0.28 2.12
N PRO A 194 -19.02 -1.59 2.20
CA PRO A 194 -19.30 -2.38 1.01
C PRO A 194 -20.49 -1.74 0.30
N GLY A 195 -20.30 -1.43 -0.98
CA GLY A 195 -21.25 -0.69 -1.80
C GLY A 195 -22.67 -1.22 -1.68
N SER A 196 -23.57 -0.30 -1.35
CA SER A 196 -25.03 -0.43 -1.42
C SER A 196 -25.47 -1.23 -2.65
N THR A 197 -26.23 -2.29 -2.40
CA THR A 197 -27.04 -2.98 -3.40
C THR A 197 -27.90 -1.97 -4.16
N LEU A 198 -27.71 -1.89 -5.47
CA LEU A 198 -28.68 -1.25 -6.37
C LEU A 198 -29.93 -2.14 -6.42
N LYS A 199 -31.09 -1.54 -6.15
CA LYS A 199 -32.42 -2.11 -6.38
C LYS A 199 -32.72 -2.21 -7.87
#